data_AF-A0AA43BM80-F1
#
_entry.id   AF-A0AA43BM80-F1
#
_cell.length_a   1.000
_cell.length_b   1.000
_cell.length_c   1.000
_cell.angle_alpha   90.00
_cell.angle_beta   90.00
_cell.angle_gamma   90.00
#
_symmetry.space_group_name_H-M   'P 1'
#
loop_
_entity.id
_entity.type
_entity.pdbx_description
1 polymer ?
#
loop_
_entity_poly.entity_id
_entity_poly.type
_entity_poly.pdbx_seq_one_letter_code
_entity_poly.pdbx_strand_id
1 'polypeptide(L)'
;MTTADVDAFAHRVRAFHAARGPATPRWALDVARRSENPACAFCTAPLNVDHRHSWGLSPLVPLNQGGPADTENQLMACKRCIAERGSRDLLAWPELSQRLPPDTLDALLADRLFVLQRSDNHLVEVGRFAKPATVLAQLQERWMHPRFVVHVERHSDSWMLGWPLAQRAHLTRNDLAALLRNVHQGEWLEHPEVVAFRLREDVFQSAVWHLIALHALVVPLPLGTDTPSDRSFENRWMARYPSLRQIRLRRQGTHETPWPSQGKDHVPAYSDKPNAVRMRTQRQATREGETKARWLEARRRLAKRDAGVAKGTLRTWLPGERAAMQADVDDLAQQWLSARRLFTRTLKESPAALIRSCSFNGLIDQ
;
A
#
# COMPACT_ATOMS: atom_id res chain seq x y z
N MET A 1 -29.44 -0.62 7.87
CA MET A 1 -28.58 -1.44 8.73
C MET A 1 -29.32 -1.70 10.03
N THR A 2 -29.36 -2.95 10.45
CA THR A 2 -30.12 -3.46 11.60
C THR A 2 -29.18 -3.87 12.73
N THR A 3 -29.70 -4.08 13.94
CA THR A 3 -28.92 -4.64 15.06
C THR A 3 -28.30 -5.99 14.69
N ALA A 4 -29.05 -6.85 13.97
CA ALA A 4 -28.56 -8.14 13.51
C ALA A 4 -27.34 -8.03 12.57
N ASP A 5 -27.26 -6.96 11.75
CA ASP A 5 -26.09 -6.70 10.90
C ASP A 5 -24.86 -6.38 11.77
N VAL A 6 -25.03 -5.59 12.83
CA VAL A 6 -23.96 -5.23 13.78
C VAL A 6 -23.47 -6.44 14.56
N ASP A 7 -24.39 -7.30 15.01
CA ASP A 7 -24.05 -8.54 15.71
C ASP A 7 -23.28 -9.51 14.80
N ALA A 8 -23.70 -9.65 13.54
CA ALA A 8 -23.02 -10.48 12.55
C ALA A 8 -21.60 -9.97 12.25
N PHE A 9 -21.45 -8.65 12.09
CA PHE A 9 -20.15 -8.00 11.94
C PHE A 9 -19.26 -8.25 13.16
N ALA A 10 -19.78 -8.02 14.37
CA ALA A 10 -19.05 -8.21 15.62
C ALA A 10 -18.61 -9.67 15.83
N HIS A 11 -19.45 -10.63 15.44
CA HIS A 11 -19.10 -12.05 15.45
C HIS A 11 -17.93 -12.34 14.51
N ARG A 12 -17.97 -11.84 13.26
CA ARG A 12 -16.86 -12.01 12.29
C ARG A 12 -15.56 -11.36 12.76
N VAL A 13 -15.61 -10.14 13.29
CA VAL A 13 -14.46 -9.45 13.89
C VAL A 13 -13.83 -10.31 14.99
N ARG A 14 -14.63 -10.83 15.91
CA ARG A 14 -14.15 -11.70 16.99
C ARG A 14 -13.59 -13.01 16.47
N ALA A 15 -14.26 -13.66 15.52
CA ALA A 15 -13.80 -14.91 14.91
C ALA A 15 -12.41 -14.74 14.26
N PHE A 16 -12.18 -13.62 13.55
CA PHE A 16 -10.88 -13.30 12.96
C PHE A 16 -9.77 -13.16 14.02
N HIS A 17 -10.07 -12.56 15.17
CA HIS A 17 -9.12 -12.43 16.28
C HIS A 17 -8.98 -13.70 17.14
N ALA A 18 -9.99 -14.57 17.14
CA ALA A 18 -10.01 -15.83 17.87
C ALA A 18 -9.22 -16.94 17.17
N ALA A 19 -8.82 -16.75 15.90
CA ALA A 19 -7.94 -17.66 15.17
C ALA A 19 -6.63 -17.84 15.95
N ARG A 20 -6.57 -18.92 16.75
CA ARG A 20 -5.42 -19.26 17.58
C ARG A 20 -4.25 -19.59 16.66
N GLY A 21 -3.04 -19.22 17.11
CA GLY A 21 -1.82 -19.76 16.51
C GLY A 21 -1.88 -21.30 16.50
N PRO A 22 -1.28 -21.96 15.51
CA PRO A 22 -1.30 -23.41 15.41
C PRO A 22 -0.82 -24.06 16.72
N ALA A 23 -1.33 -25.26 17.02
CA ALA A 23 -0.83 -26.06 18.14
C ALA A 23 0.71 -26.10 18.08
N THR A 24 1.38 -26.04 19.25
CA THR A 24 2.84 -26.02 19.32
C THR A 24 3.42 -27.15 18.47
N PRO A 25 4.09 -26.83 17.36
CA PRO A 25 4.51 -27.84 16.39
C PRO A 25 5.62 -28.70 17.00
N ARG A 26 5.77 -29.94 16.50
CA ARG A 26 6.75 -30.89 17.04
C ARG A 26 8.18 -30.34 17.01
N TRP A 27 8.57 -29.65 15.94
CA TRP A 27 9.90 -29.05 15.85
C TRP A 27 10.18 -28.04 16.97
N ALA A 28 9.16 -27.32 17.47
CA ALA A 28 9.33 -26.33 18.53
C ALA A 28 9.60 -27.01 19.87
N LEU A 29 9.00 -28.19 20.12
CA LEU A 29 9.32 -29.03 21.28
C LEU A 29 10.78 -29.50 21.22
N ASP A 30 11.25 -29.89 20.03
CA ASP A 30 12.63 -30.37 19.85
C ASP A 30 13.65 -29.26 20.06
N VAL A 31 13.37 -28.04 19.56
CA VAL A 31 14.21 -26.85 19.82
C VAL A 31 14.21 -26.50 21.31
N ALA A 32 13.05 -26.49 21.96
CA ALA A 32 12.93 -26.18 23.38
C ALA A 32 13.72 -27.17 24.26
N ARG A 33 13.65 -28.47 23.95
CA ARG A 33 14.36 -29.54 24.68
C ARG A 33 15.88 -29.51 24.48
N ARG A 34 16.35 -28.94 23.38
CA ARG A 34 17.79 -28.78 23.09
C ARG A 34 18.36 -27.48 23.66
N SER A 35 17.51 -26.56 24.11
CA SER A 35 17.94 -25.35 24.79
C SER A 35 18.40 -25.69 26.20
N GLU A 36 19.58 -25.22 26.59
CA GLU A 36 20.14 -25.45 27.94
C GLU A 36 19.29 -24.83 29.06
N ASN A 37 18.58 -23.74 28.76
CA ASN A 37 17.68 -23.07 29.70
C ASN A 37 16.50 -22.43 28.95
N PRO A 38 15.45 -23.21 28.62
CA PRO A 38 14.29 -22.68 27.90
C PRO A 38 13.53 -21.70 28.81
N ALA A 39 13.45 -20.44 28.39
CA ALA A 39 12.81 -19.36 29.14
C ALA A 39 11.72 -18.66 28.32
N CYS A 40 10.76 -18.05 29.01
CA CYS A 40 9.71 -17.24 28.40
C CYS A 40 10.31 -15.95 27.82
N ALA A 41 10.09 -15.70 26.53
CA ALA A 41 10.58 -14.48 25.87
C ALA A 41 10.03 -13.16 26.45
N PHE A 42 8.92 -13.20 27.20
CA PHE A 42 8.24 -11.98 27.69
C PHE A 42 8.35 -11.76 29.20
N CYS A 43 8.88 -12.72 29.96
CA CYS A 43 9.06 -12.56 31.40
C CYS A 43 10.26 -13.30 31.97
N THR A 44 11.13 -13.84 31.10
CA THR A 44 12.37 -14.59 31.41
C THR A 44 12.24 -15.79 32.34
N ALA A 45 11.03 -16.09 32.82
CA ALA A 45 10.75 -17.23 33.69
C ALA A 45 11.04 -18.55 32.96
N PRO A 46 11.62 -19.55 33.66
CA PRO A 46 11.91 -20.85 33.07
C PRO A 46 10.63 -21.55 32.59
N LEU A 47 10.72 -22.23 31.46
CA LEU A 47 9.62 -22.99 30.87
C LEU A 47 9.76 -24.46 31.23
N ASN A 48 8.68 -25.04 31.75
CA ASN A 48 8.59 -26.48 31.91
C ASN A 48 8.25 -27.12 30.55
N VAL A 49 9.28 -27.50 29.80
CA VAL A 49 9.13 -28.05 28.44
C VAL A 49 8.39 -29.39 28.40
N ASP A 50 8.45 -30.17 29.48
CA ASP A 50 7.76 -31.46 29.59
C ASP A 50 6.25 -31.28 29.79
N HIS A 51 5.84 -30.18 30.42
CA HIS A 51 4.44 -29.83 30.57
C HIS A 51 3.94 -29.00 29.37
N ARG A 52 3.49 -29.69 28.31
CA ARG A 52 3.03 -29.08 27.03
C ARG A 52 2.00 -27.95 27.17
N HIS A 53 1.19 -27.96 28.24
CA HIS A 53 0.19 -26.92 28.47
C HIS A 53 0.72 -25.69 29.22
N SER A 54 1.96 -25.70 29.72
CA SER A 54 2.53 -24.57 30.47
C SER A 54 3.11 -23.46 29.56
N TRP A 55 3.38 -23.78 28.29
CA TRP A 55 4.02 -22.88 27.34
C TRP A 55 3.42 -23.01 25.93
N GLY A 56 3.88 -22.17 25.01
CA GLY A 56 3.56 -22.26 23.59
C GLY A 56 4.38 -21.28 22.76
N LEU A 57 4.00 -21.15 21.49
CA LEU A 57 4.55 -20.15 20.60
C LEU A 57 3.68 -18.90 20.58
N SER A 58 4.32 -17.74 20.61
CA SER A 58 3.69 -16.43 20.45
C SER A 58 4.42 -15.67 19.35
N PRO A 59 3.71 -15.13 18.36
CA PRO A 59 4.36 -14.44 17.27
C PRO A 59 4.88 -13.06 17.71
N LEU A 60 6.07 -12.61 17.27
CA LEU A 60 6.57 -11.24 17.50
C LEU A 60 5.56 -10.21 16.94
N VAL A 61 5.19 -10.36 15.68
CA VAL A 61 4.12 -9.61 15.01
C VAL A 61 2.91 -10.54 14.86
N PRO A 62 1.74 -10.24 15.47
CA PRO A 62 0.56 -11.09 15.36
C PRO A 62 0.16 -11.39 13.92
N LEU A 63 -0.22 -12.64 13.64
CA LEU A 63 -0.59 -13.09 12.28
C LEU A 63 -1.77 -12.29 11.72
N ASN A 64 -2.77 -12.04 12.56
CA ASN A 64 -3.93 -11.21 12.21
C ASN A 64 -3.54 -9.76 11.90
N GLN A 65 -2.37 -9.29 12.38
CA GLN A 65 -1.79 -7.99 12.07
C GLN A 65 -0.79 -8.03 10.91
N GLY A 66 -0.79 -9.09 10.09
CA GLY A 66 0.10 -9.21 8.93
C GLY A 66 1.47 -9.79 9.25
N GLY A 67 1.66 -10.35 10.44
CA GLY A 67 2.86 -11.12 10.77
C GLY A 67 2.96 -12.39 9.90
N PRO A 68 4.15 -12.74 9.40
CA PRO A 68 4.35 -13.96 8.61
C PRO A 68 4.26 -15.21 9.49
N ALA A 69 3.91 -16.34 8.89
CA ALA A 69 3.72 -17.62 9.59
C ALA A 69 5.02 -18.45 9.77
N ASP A 70 6.17 -17.88 9.43
CA ASP A 70 7.47 -18.56 9.56
C ASP A 70 7.95 -18.66 11.01
N THR A 71 9.00 -19.46 11.21
CA THR A 71 9.56 -19.78 12.53
C THR A 71 10.25 -18.59 13.19
N GLU A 72 10.82 -17.69 12.40
CA GLU A 72 11.51 -16.49 12.91
C GLU A 72 10.54 -15.47 13.51
N ASN A 73 9.25 -15.52 13.16
CA ASN A 73 8.24 -14.75 13.86
C ASN A 73 7.80 -15.42 15.17
N GLN A 74 8.18 -16.65 15.50
CA GLN A 74 7.65 -17.39 16.64
C GLN A 74 8.61 -17.40 17.84
N LEU A 75 8.11 -17.01 19.01
CA LEU A 75 8.84 -17.04 20.27
C LEU A 75 8.23 -18.02 21.27
N MET A 76 9.07 -18.67 22.06
CA MET A 76 8.61 -19.47 23.19
C MET A 76 8.15 -18.56 24.34
N ALA A 77 6.94 -18.80 24.83
CA ALA A 77 6.37 -18.03 25.93
C ALA A 77 5.49 -18.88 26.84
N CYS A 78 5.40 -18.50 28.12
CA CYS A 78 4.48 -19.13 29.06
C CYS A 78 3.02 -18.77 28.72
N LYS A 79 2.07 -19.64 29.08
CA LYS A 79 0.64 -19.40 28.79
C LYS A 79 0.11 -18.11 29.40
N ARG A 80 0.60 -17.71 30.57
CA ARG A 80 0.21 -16.45 31.23
C ARG A 80 0.53 -15.26 30.32
N CYS A 81 1.77 -15.15 29.84
CA CYS A 81 2.18 -14.07 28.95
C CYS A 81 1.45 -14.11 27.61
N ILE A 82 1.21 -15.30 27.05
CA ILE A 82 0.43 -15.46 25.81
C ILE A 82 -1.01 -14.96 26.00
N ALA A 83 -1.68 -15.38 27.08
CA ALA A 83 -3.07 -15.02 27.36
C ALA A 83 -3.20 -13.52 27.64
N GLU A 84 -2.30 -12.97 28.45
CA GLU A 84 -2.30 -11.56 28.78
C GLU A 84 -2.03 -10.70 27.56
N ARG A 85 -0.97 -10.98 26.80
CA ARG A 85 -0.67 -10.25 25.56
C ARG A 85 -1.84 -10.33 24.58
N GLY A 86 -2.43 -11.51 24.42
CA GLY A 86 -3.48 -11.77 23.44
C GLY A 86 -2.99 -11.45 22.02
N SER A 87 -3.78 -10.68 21.27
CA SER A 87 -3.45 -10.26 19.90
C SER A 87 -2.81 -8.87 19.84
N ARG A 88 -2.23 -8.38 20.95
CA ARG A 88 -1.53 -7.09 21.00
C ARG A 88 -0.16 -7.16 20.30
N ASP A 89 0.20 -6.08 19.62
CA ASP A 89 1.58 -5.83 19.22
C ASP A 89 2.44 -5.58 20.47
N LEU A 90 3.76 -5.81 20.40
CA LEU A 90 4.65 -5.61 21.55
C LEU A 90 4.65 -4.17 22.05
N LEU A 91 4.64 -3.18 21.13
CA LEU A 91 4.56 -1.76 21.50
C LEU A 91 3.21 -1.38 22.11
N ALA A 92 2.21 -2.24 21.94
CA ALA A 92 0.88 -2.08 22.50
C ALA A 92 0.77 -2.75 23.89
N TRP A 93 1.84 -3.34 24.43
CA TRP A 93 1.84 -4.05 25.71
C TRP A 93 2.66 -3.29 26.76
N PRO A 94 2.06 -2.29 27.45
CA PRO A 94 2.82 -1.39 28.35
C PRO A 94 3.44 -2.12 29.53
N GLU A 95 2.85 -3.22 29.99
CA GLU A 95 3.40 -4.02 31.10
C GLU A 95 4.67 -4.80 30.72
N LEU A 96 4.99 -4.93 29.41
CA LEU A 96 6.15 -5.68 28.94
C LEU A 96 7.48 -5.06 29.39
N SER A 97 7.59 -3.73 29.36
CA SER A 97 8.82 -3.02 29.74
C SER A 97 9.14 -3.16 31.24
N GLN A 98 8.13 -3.44 32.07
CA GLN A 98 8.31 -3.66 33.50
C GLN A 98 8.79 -5.08 33.82
N ARG A 99 8.68 -6.03 32.87
CA ARG A 99 8.96 -7.46 33.06
C ARG A 99 10.31 -7.90 32.53
N LEU A 100 10.86 -7.14 31.60
CA LEU A 100 12.10 -7.47 30.91
C LEU A 100 13.21 -6.49 31.30
N PRO A 101 14.45 -6.96 31.47
CA PRO A 101 15.61 -6.07 31.48
C PRO A 101 15.67 -5.23 30.19
N PRO A 102 16.18 -3.99 30.24
CA PRO A 102 16.25 -3.10 29.08
C PRO A 102 16.90 -3.76 27.85
N ASP A 103 18.05 -4.43 28.02
CA ASP A 103 18.77 -5.06 26.91
C ASP A 103 17.95 -6.18 26.24
N THR A 104 17.19 -6.94 27.03
CA THR A 104 16.30 -8.00 26.52
C THR A 104 15.10 -7.41 25.79
N LEU A 105 14.55 -6.32 26.32
CA LEU A 105 13.46 -5.59 25.66
C LEU A 105 13.93 -5.02 24.31
N ASP A 106 15.10 -4.40 24.27
CA ASP A 106 15.66 -3.80 23.05
C ASP A 106 15.95 -4.86 21.99
N ALA A 107 16.52 -6.01 22.38
CA ALA A 107 16.69 -7.15 21.48
C ALA A 107 15.35 -7.64 20.92
N LEU A 108 14.32 -7.77 21.77
CA LEU A 108 12.98 -8.19 21.36
C LEU A 108 12.32 -7.19 20.39
N LEU A 109 12.53 -5.88 20.59
CA LEU A 109 12.02 -4.84 19.69
C LEU A 109 12.80 -4.81 18.37
N ALA A 110 14.11 -5.09 18.38
CA ALA A 110 14.91 -5.25 17.18
C ALA A 110 14.45 -6.46 16.34
N ASP A 111 14.17 -7.60 16.98
CA ASP A 111 13.62 -8.79 16.33
C ASP A 111 12.23 -8.50 15.73
N ARG A 112 11.38 -7.77 16.46
CA ARG A 112 10.09 -7.30 15.92
C ARG A 112 10.29 -6.46 14.65
N LEU A 113 11.22 -5.51 14.65
CA LEU A 113 11.51 -4.68 13.46
C LEU A 113 12.02 -5.52 12.29
N PHE A 114 12.82 -6.55 12.56
CA PHE A 114 13.29 -7.48 11.54
C PHE A 114 12.12 -8.25 10.90
N VAL A 115 11.19 -8.77 11.72
CA VAL A 115 9.97 -9.43 11.22
C VAL A 115 9.11 -8.48 10.37
N LEU A 116 8.96 -7.22 10.80
CA LEU A 116 8.10 -6.24 10.11
C LEU A 116 8.51 -5.95 8.65
N GLN A 117 9.79 -6.15 8.32
CA GLN A 117 10.32 -6.02 6.96
C GLN A 117 9.76 -7.08 6.00
N ARG A 118 9.26 -8.18 6.52
CA ARG A 118 8.63 -9.29 5.80
C ARG A 118 7.18 -9.55 6.21
N SER A 119 6.59 -8.61 6.96
CA SER A 119 5.16 -8.59 7.24
C SER A 119 4.38 -7.97 6.08
N ASP A 120 3.09 -8.27 6.02
CA ASP A 120 2.14 -7.53 5.19
C ASP A 120 2.13 -6.06 5.60
N ASN A 121 2.23 -5.16 4.64
CA ASN A 121 2.14 -3.72 4.85
C ASN A 121 1.23 -3.10 3.80
N HIS A 122 0.40 -2.14 4.20
CA HIS A 122 -0.35 -1.34 3.24
C HIS A 122 0.56 -0.56 2.29
N LEU A 123 0.01 -0.21 1.14
CA LEU A 123 0.67 0.71 0.23
C LEU A 123 1.02 2.02 0.98
N VAL A 124 2.08 2.65 0.51
CA VAL A 124 2.54 3.95 1.02
C VAL A 124 2.19 5.03 0.01
N GLU A 125 2.08 6.28 0.46
CA GLU A 125 1.57 7.39 -0.35
C GLU A 125 2.50 7.78 -1.51
N VAL A 126 3.74 7.31 -1.46
CA VAL A 126 4.71 7.61 -2.52
C VAL A 126 4.42 6.82 -3.80
N GLY A 127 4.53 7.52 -4.93
CA GLY A 127 4.23 6.94 -6.24
C GLY A 127 5.14 5.76 -6.64
N ARG A 128 4.72 5.00 -7.65
CA ARG A 128 5.40 3.77 -8.15
C ARG A 128 6.90 3.90 -8.35
N PHE A 129 7.35 5.07 -8.82
CA PHE A 129 8.74 5.31 -9.16
C PHE A 129 9.58 5.87 -8.01
N ALA A 130 9.01 6.04 -6.82
CA ALA A 130 9.77 6.42 -5.62
C ALA A 130 10.99 5.49 -5.46
N LYS A 131 12.02 5.93 -4.74
CA LYS A 131 13.18 5.06 -4.45
C LYS A 131 12.80 4.03 -3.39
N PRO A 132 13.31 2.78 -3.44
CA PRO A 132 13.06 1.79 -2.39
C PRO A 132 13.31 2.34 -0.98
N ALA A 133 14.38 3.11 -0.81
CA ALA A 133 14.69 3.82 0.45
C ALA A 133 13.58 4.77 0.93
N THR A 134 12.91 5.49 0.02
CA THR A 134 11.79 6.38 0.39
C THR A 134 10.57 5.60 0.90
N VAL A 135 10.28 4.45 0.28
CA VAL A 135 9.18 3.58 0.75
C VAL A 135 9.56 2.95 2.09
N LEU A 136 10.79 2.49 2.22
CA LEU A 136 11.29 1.93 3.47
C LEU A 136 11.21 2.95 4.61
N ALA A 137 11.58 4.21 4.37
CA ALA A 137 11.48 5.26 5.39
C ALA A 137 10.03 5.47 5.88
N GLN A 138 9.05 5.50 4.97
CA GLN A 138 7.64 5.60 5.38
C GLN A 138 7.13 4.36 6.11
N LEU A 139 7.64 3.18 5.77
CA LEU A 139 7.30 1.95 6.51
C LEU A 139 7.96 1.93 7.89
N GLN A 140 9.23 2.34 7.99
CA GLN A 140 9.96 2.45 9.25
C GLN A 140 9.26 3.41 10.20
N GLU A 141 8.79 4.56 9.70
CA GLU A 141 7.97 5.49 10.48
C GLU A 141 6.76 4.77 11.07
N ARG A 142 6.01 4.03 10.25
CA ARG A 142 4.85 3.26 10.72
C ARG A 142 5.21 2.18 11.74
N TRP A 143 6.37 1.57 11.62
CA TRP A 143 6.82 0.48 12.49
C TRP A 143 7.24 0.94 13.89
N MET A 144 7.49 2.25 14.08
CA MET A 144 7.70 2.86 15.40
C MET A 144 6.43 2.86 16.26
N HIS A 145 5.27 2.60 15.67
CA HIS A 145 3.99 2.61 16.35
C HIS A 145 3.42 1.20 16.52
N PRO A 146 2.54 0.99 17.52
CA PRO A 146 1.84 -0.28 17.70
C PRO A 146 0.95 -0.58 16.50
N ARG A 147 1.10 -1.78 15.94
CA ARG A 147 0.19 -2.27 14.89
C ARG A 147 -1.11 -2.76 15.50
N PHE A 148 -2.18 -2.58 14.73
CA PHE A 148 -3.51 -3.10 15.05
C PHE A 148 -4.30 -3.34 13.77
N VAL A 149 -5.40 -4.07 13.88
CA VAL A 149 -6.26 -4.42 12.75
C VAL A 149 -7.53 -3.58 12.83
N VAL A 150 -7.98 -3.07 11.69
CA VAL A 150 -9.33 -2.52 11.52
C VAL A 150 -10.03 -3.36 10.48
N HIS A 151 -11.17 -3.90 10.85
CA HIS A 151 -12.02 -4.70 9.99
C HIS A 151 -12.97 -3.80 9.23
N VAL A 152 -13.18 -4.12 7.96
CA VAL A 152 -14.03 -3.35 7.07
C VAL A 152 -15.02 -4.26 6.38
N GLU A 153 -16.28 -3.85 6.36
CA GLU A 153 -17.34 -4.56 5.66
C GLU A 153 -18.22 -3.59 4.89
N ARG A 154 -18.60 -3.95 3.65
CA ARG A 154 -19.53 -3.16 2.84
C ARG A 154 -20.96 -3.54 3.18
N HIS A 155 -21.83 -2.56 3.43
CA HIS A 155 -23.26 -2.74 3.69
C HIS A 155 -24.07 -1.79 2.80
N SER A 156 -24.65 -2.33 1.71
CA SER A 156 -25.36 -1.59 0.65
C SER A 156 -24.67 -0.29 0.21
N ASP A 157 -25.02 0.82 0.86
CA ASP A 157 -24.62 2.21 0.57
C ASP A 157 -23.68 2.79 1.66
N SER A 158 -23.16 1.94 2.53
CA SER A 158 -22.34 2.31 3.67
C SER A 158 -21.25 1.27 3.94
N TRP A 159 -20.34 1.65 4.82
CA TRP A 159 -19.22 0.82 5.23
C TRP A 159 -19.19 0.72 6.74
N MET A 160 -19.00 -0.49 7.25
CA MET A 160 -18.79 -0.75 8.66
C MET A 160 -17.31 -0.94 8.92
N LEU A 161 -16.78 -0.20 9.90
CA LEU A 161 -15.39 -0.31 10.35
C LEU A 161 -15.36 -0.68 11.82
N GLY A 162 -14.43 -1.53 12.25
CA GLY A 162 -14.35 -1.86 13.66
C GLY A 162 -13.23 -2.79 14.09
N TRP A 163 -13.11 -2.95 15.39
CA TRP A 163 -12.10 -3.80 16.06
C TRP A 163 -12.61 -4.27 17.42
N PRO A 164 -12.01 -5.30 18.05
CA PRO A 164 -12.47 -5.80 19.34
C PRO A 164 -12.44 -4.75 20.46
N LEU A 165 -13.40 -4.80 21.40
CA LEU A 165 -13.46 -3.85 22.53
C LEU A 165 -12.33 -4.08 23.54
N ALA A 166 -11.88 -5.32 23.73
CA ALA A 166 -10.71 -5.63 24.57
C ALA A 166 -9.44 -4.88 24.13
N GLN A 167 -9.44 -4.43 22.87
CA GLN A 167 -8.39 -3.64 22.25
C GLN A 167 -8.61 -2.12 22.40
N ARG A 168 -9.68 -1.62 23.04
CA ARG A 168 -9.95 -0.18 23.18
C ARG A 168 -9.04 0.56 24.15
N ALA A 169 -8.47 -0.12 25.16
CA ALA A 169 -7.63 0.52 26.18
C ALA A 169 -6.31 1.11 25.65
N HIS A 170 -6.02 0.97 24.36
CA HIS A 170 -4.82 1.52 23.75
C HIS A 170 -5.08 2.95 23.28
N LEU A 171 -4.26 3.89 23.73
CA LEU A 171 -4.39 5.33 23.46
C LEU A 171 -4.64 5.63 21.97
N THR A 172 -3.84 5.03 21.08
CA THR A 172 -3.98 5.19 19.63
C THR A 172 -5.38 4.84 19.12
N ARG A 173 -6.06 3.83 19.68
CA ARG A 173 -7.41 3.42 19.22
C ARG A 173 -8.51 4.34 19.73
N ASN A 174 -8.32 5.00 20.87
CA ASN A 174 -9.25 6.05 21.31
C ASN A 174 -9.14 7.28 20.39
N ASP A 175 -7.93 7.65 19.99
CA ASP A 175 -7.70 8.74 19.04
C ASP A 175 -8.33 8.44 17.69
N LEU A 176 -8.27 7.17 17.24
CA LEU A 176 -8.92 6.73 16.00
C LEU A 176 -10.43 6.69 16.08
N ALA A 177 -10.98 6.26 17.21
CA ALA A 177 -12.42 6.35 17.45
C ALA A 177 -12.90 7.81 17.39
N ALA A 178 -12.12 8.74 17.97
CA ALA A 178 -12.38 10.17 17.89
C ALA A 178 -12.23 10.70 16.45
N LEU A 179 -11.21 10.28 15.70
CA LEU A 179 -11.01 10.63 14.30
C LEU A 179 -12.21 10.21 13.45
N LEU A 180 -12.64 8.95 13.56
CA LEU A 180 -13.77 8.43 12.81
C LEU A 180 -15.06 9.19 13.12
N ARG A 181 -15.33 9.48 14.40
CA ARG A 181 -16.53 10.21 14.82
C ARG A 181 -16.50 11.68 14.41
N ASN A 182 -15.40 12.38 14.68
CA ASN A 182 -15.36 13.84 14.61
C ASN A 182 -14.93 14.36 13.23
N VAL A 183 -14.03 13.65 12.54
CA VAL A 183 -13.51 14.07 11.22
C VAL A 183 -14.31 13.45 10.09
N HIS A 184 -14.60 12.14 10.21
CA HIS A 184 -15.29 11.39 9.15
C HIS A 184 -16.79 11.22 9.40
N GLN A 185 -17.33 11.86 10.45
CA GLN A 185 -18.75 11.84 10.81
C GLN A 185 -19.30 10.41 10.93
N GLY A 186 -18.46 9.48 11.39
CA GLY A 186 -18.82 8.09 11.56
C GLY A 186 -19.81 7.91 12.69
N GLU A 187 -20.93 7.26 12.39
CA GLU A 187 -21.92 6.90 13.37
C GLU A 187 -21.38 5.76 14.23
N TRP A 188 -21.39 5.95 15.54
CA TRP A 188 -21.01 4.90 16.48
C TRP A 188 -22.08 3.83 16.56
N LEU A 189 -21.69 2.58 16.39
CA LEU A 189 -22.57 1.43 16.51
C LEU A 189 -22.30 0.75 17.86
N GLU A 190 -23.27 0.83 18.75
CA GLU A 190 -23.15 0.27 20.09
C GLU A 190 -23.13 -1.26 20.03
N HIS A 191 -22.07 -1.86 20.56
CA HIS A 191 -21.95 -3.30 20.72
C HIS A 191 -21.04 -3.61 21.93
N PRO A 192 -21.36 -4.61 22.77
CA PRO A 192 -20.63 -4.88 24.01
C PRO A 192 -19.20 -5.40 23.81
N GLU A 193 -18.87 -5.89 22.61
CA GLU A 193 -17.60 -6.61 22.37
C GLU A 193 -16.74 -6.06 21.24
N VAL A 194 -17.23 -5.07 20.48
CA VAL A 194 -16.48 -4.42 19.42
C VAL A 194 -16.70 -2.92 19.46
N VAL A 195 -15.69 -2.18 19.05
CA VAL A 195 -15.83 -0.79 18.65
C VAL A 195 -16.19 -0.80 17.17
N ALA A 196 -17.35 -0.26 16.80
CA ALA A 196 -17.84 -0.27 15.44
C ALA A 196 -18.38 1.09 15.01
N PHE A 197 -18.17 1.43 13.74
CA PHE A 197 -18.60 2.67 13.12
C PHE A 197 -19.24 2.41 11.77
N ARG A 198 -20.31 3.13 11.45
CA ARG A 198 -20.85 3.23 10.09
C ARG A 198 -20.33 4.51 9.42
N LEU A 199 -19.78 4.36 8.23
CA LEU A 199 -19.34 5.44 7.36
C LEU A 199 -20.16 5.43 6.07
N ARG A 200 -20.40 6.63 5.53
CA ARG A 200 -20.95 6.79 4.18
C ARG A 200 -19.88 6.50 3.12
N GLU A 201 -20.31 6.10 1.92
CA GLU A 201 -19.39 5.78 0.81
C GLU A 201 -18.48 6.95 0.40
N ASP A 202 -18.97 8.18 0.47
CA ASP A 202 -18.24 9.39 0.05
C ASP A 202 -17.05 9.73 0.96
N VAL A 203 -17.11 9.37 2.25
CA VAL A 203 -16.04 9.63 3.23
C VAL A 203 -15.16 8.41 3.54
N PHE A 204 -15.63 7.21 3.18
CA PHE A 204 -14.99 5.94 3.51
C PHE A 204 -13.51 5.88 3.07
N GLN A 205 -13.22 6.27 1.82
CA GLN A 205 -11.86 6.22 1.28
C GLN A 205 -10.89 7.06 2.11
N SER A 206 -11.28 8.30 2.43
CA SER A 206 -10.45 9.22 3.22
C SER A 206 -10.21 8.64 4.62
N ALA A 207 -11.25 8.11 5.27
CA ALA A 207 -11.16 7.50 6.59
C ALA A 207 -10.20 6.30 6.62
N VAL A 208 -10.29 5.40 5.63
CA VAL A 208 -9.41 4.24 5.53
C VAL A 208 -7.95 4.65 5.35
N TRP A 209 -7.67 5.62 4.48
CA TRP A 209 -6.29 6.08 4.29
C TRP A 209 -5.73 6.78 5.53
N HIS A 210 -6.53 7.55 6.27
CA HIS A 210 -6.12 8.10 7.56
C HIS A 210 -5.83 7.01 8.60
N LEU A 211 -6.65 5.97 8.68
CA LEU A 211 -6.37 4.82 9.54
C LEU A 211 -5.05 4.14 9.18
N ILE A 212 -4.78 3.94 7.89
CA ILE A 212 -3.52 3.37 7.38
C ILE A 212 -2.32 4.27 7.71
N ALA A 213 -2.47 5.58 7.55
CA ALA A 213 -1.44 6.55 7.92
C ALA A 213 -1.14 6.48 9.43
N LEU A 214 -2.16 6.24 10.24
CA LEU A 214 -2.11 5.99 11.68
C LEU A 214 -1.88 4.51 12.03
N HIS A 215 -1.18 3.78 11.15
CA HIS A 215 -0.58 2.46 11.40
C HIS A 215 -1.57 1.30 11.54
N ALA A 216 -2.85 1.50 11.18
CA ALA A 216 -3.82 0.43 11.08
C ALA A 216 -3.48 -0.50 9.91
N LEU A 217 -3.54 -1.80 10.15
CA LEU A 217 -3.76 -2.77 9.09
C LEU A 217 -5.28 -2.90 8.86
N VAL A 218 -5.78 -2.14 7.90
CA VAL A 218 -7.17 -2.24 7.44
C VAL A 218 -7.37 -3.52 6.61
N VAL A 219 -8.32 -4.36 6.97
CA VAL A 219 -8.56 -5.68 6.35
C VAL A 219 -10.05 -5.83 6.02
N PRO A 220 -10.41 -6.28 4.81
CA PRO A 220 -11.79 -6.59 4.49
C PRO A 220 -12.26 -7.82 5.26
N LEU A 221 -13.46 -7.75 5.85
CA LEU A 221 -14.26 -8.91 6.24
C LEU A 221 -15.14 -9.26 5.05
N PRO A 222 -14.82 -10.31 4.29
CA PRO A 222 -15.58 -10.63 3.10
C PRO A 222 -16.96 -11.18 3.50
N LEU A 223 -18.01 -10.63 2.88
CA LEU A 223 -19.36 -11.18 2.88
C LEU A 223 -19.46 -12.28 1.80
N GLY A 224 -18.73 -13.39 1.96
CA GLY A 224 -18.68 -14.49 0.98
C GLY A 224 -17.36 -14.65 0.24
N THR A 225 -17.35 -15.42 -0.86
CA THR A 225 -16.12 -15.77 -1.62
C THR A 225 -15.66 -14.71 -2.61
N ASP A 226 -16.47 -13.68 -2.85
CA ASP A 226 -16.19 -12.71 -3.90
C ASP A 226 -15.31 -11.59 -3.37
N THR A 227 -14.01 -11.78 -3.59
CA THR A 227 -13.05 -10.67 -3.60
C THR A 227 -13.56 -9.64 -4.62
N PRO A 228 -13.69 -8.34 -4.28
CA PRO A 228 -14.11 -7.32 -5.24
C PRO A 228 -13.24 -7.43 -6.50
N SER A 229 -13.87 -7.77 -7.63
CA SER A 229 -13.19 -8.03 -8.90
C SER A 229 -12.58 -6.76 -9.49
N ASP A 230 -13.13 -5.60 -9.13
CA ASP A 230 -12.65 -4.31 -9.59
C ASP A 230 -11.49 -3.82 -8.71
N ARG A 231 -10.34 -3.61 -9.32
CA ARG A 231 -9.13 -3.09 -8.67
C ARG A 231 -9.02 -1.58 -8.93
N SER A 232 -10.15 -0.88 -8.81
CA SER A 232 -10.29 0.57 -8.93
C SER A 232 -9.50 1.31 -7.84
N PHE A 233 -9.42 2.64 -7.95
CA PHE A 233 -8.82 3.48 -6.90
C PHE A 233 -9.46 3.20 -5.52
N GLU A 234 -10.76 2.90 -5.49
CA GLU A 234 -11.54 2.66 -4.27
C GLU A 234 -11.13 1.37 -3.54
N ASN A 235 -10.45 0.44 -4.21
CA ASN A 235 -10.05 -0.85 -3.66
C ASN A 235 -8.54 -0.93 -3.36
N ARG A 236 -7.79 0.17 -3.56
CA ARG A 236 -6.34 0.24 -3.33
C ARG A 236 -5.92 0.01 -1.89
N TRP A 237 -6.77 0.36 -0.94
CA TRP A 237 -6.50 0.14 0.48
C TRP A 237 -6.44 -1.35 0.83
N MET A 238 -6.96 -2.26 0.00
CA MET A 238 -6.84 -3.72 0.23
C MET A 238 -5.49 -4.27 -0.23
N ALA A 239 -4.76 -3.53 -1.08
CA ALA A 239 -3.48 -3.96 -1.61
C ALA A 239 -2.37 -3.82 -0.57
N ARG A 240 -1.53 -4.86 -0.49
CA ARG A 240 -0.48 -5.00 0.52
C ARG A 240 0.83 -5.45 -0.13
N TYR A 241 1.94 -5.02 0.45
CA TYR A 241 3.26 -5.58 0.23
C TYR A 241 3.54 -6.65 1.29
N PRO A 242 3.59 -7.94 0.95
CA PRO A 242 4.12 -8.97 1.85
C PRO A 242 5.64 -8.91 2.06
N SER A 243 6.43 -8.17 1.25
CA SER A 243 7.89 -8.15 1.46
C SER A 243 8.65 -6.96 0.84
N LEU A 244 9.83 -6.67 1.40
CA LEU A 244 10.84 -5.78 0.78
C LEU A 244 11.22 -6.18 -0.65
N ARG A 245 11.15 -7.48 -0.99
CA ARG A 245 11.39 -7.96 -2.36
C ARG A 245 10.36 -7.38 -3.33
N GLN A 246 9.08 -7.39 -2.97
CA GLN A 246 8.04 -6.77 -3.81
C GLN A 246 8.16 -5.25 -3.88
N ILE A 247 8.57 -4.60 -2.78
CA ILE A 247 8.88 -3.16 -2.75
C ILE A 247 10.00 -2.80 -3.75
N ARG A 248 11.00 -3.67 -3.93
CA ARG A 248 12.09 -3.48 -4.92
C ARG A 248 11.61 -3.73 -6.35
N LEU A 249 10.80 -4.78 -6.56
CA LEU A 249 10.28 -5.18 -7.87
C LEU A 249 9.20 -4.24 -8.42
N ARG A 250 8.66 -3.32 -7.62
CA ARG A 250 7.63 -2.35 -8.04
C ARG A 250 7.92 -1.54 -9.30
N ARG A 251 9.21 -1.42 -9.66
CA ARG A 251 9.67 -0.62 -10.80
C ARG A 251 9.77 -1.42 -12.10
N GLN A 252 9.75 -2.75 -12.02
CA GLN A 252 10.30 -3.63 -13.07
C GLN A 252 9.26 -4.46 -13.85
N GLY A 253 7.96 -4.38 -13.54
CA GLY A 253 6.94 -5.20 -14.21
C GLY A 253 5.61 -4.49 -14.47
N THR A 254 4.83 -5.07 -15.39
CA THR A 254 3.37 -4.95 -15.44
C THR A 254 2.80 -5.62 -14.19
N HIS A 255 2.89 -4.92 -13.06
CA HIS A 255 2.26 -5.37 -11.84
C HIS A 255 0.75 -5.28 -12.00
N GLU A 256 0.10 -6.26 -11.39
CA GLU A 256 -1.30 -6.19 -11.03
C GLU A 256 -1.61 -4.81 -10.42
N THR A 257 -2.36 -3.97 -11.15
CA THR A 257 -3.12 -2.87 -10.54
C THR A 257 -3.84 -3.47 -9.32
N PRO A 258 -3.69 -2.93 -8.11
CA PRO A 258 -3.57 -1.50 -7.81
C PRO A 258 -2.20 -1.07 -7.30
N TRP A 259 -1.65 -0.01 -7.90
CA TRP A 259 -0.64 0.86 -7.27
C TRP A 259 -1.31 2.18 -6.92
N PRO A 260 -0.85 2.97 -5.92
CA PRO A 260 -1.28 4.35 -5.78
C PRO A 260 -0.63 5.16 -6.92
N SER A 261 -1.00 4.89 -8.18
CA SER A 261 -0.86 5.88 -9.24
C SER A 261 -1.98 6.87 -8.96
N GLN A 262 -1.69 7.73 -7.97
CA GLN A 262 -2.14 9.09 -7.78
C GLN A 262 -3.59 9.34 -8.17
N GLY A 263 -4.46 9.53 -7.18
CA GLY A 263 -5.85 9.93 -7.40
C GLY A 263 -5.95 11.12 -8.36
N LYS A 264 -7.12 11.33 -8.97
CA LYS A 264 -7.34 12.33 -10.03
C LYS A 264 -6.83 13.74 -9.68
N ASP A 265 -6.75 14.08 -8.40
CA ASP A 265 -6.42 15.41 -7.90
C ASP A 265 -5.00 15.57 -7.34
N HIS A 266 -4.18 14.52 -7.31
CA HIS A 266 -2.82 14.63 -6.80
C HIS A 266 -1.87 15.15 -7.89
N VAL A 267 -1.40 16.38 -7.74
CA VAL A 267 -0.31 16.93 -8.57
C VAL A 267 0.95 16.10 -8.33
N PRO A 268 1.58 15.47 -9.33
CA PRO A 268 2.78 14.68 -9.09
C PRO A 268 3.87 15.55 -8.48
N ALA A 269 4.30 15.23 -7.26
CA ALA A 269 5.46 15.88 -6.65
C ALA A 269 6.71 15.43 -7.41
N TYR A 270 7.16 16.27 -8.34
CA TYR A 270 8.36 16.02 -9.10
C TYR A 270 9.59 16.42 -8.29
N SER A 271 10.70 15.67 -8.43
CA SER A 271 11.96 16.11 -7.82
C SER A 271 12.45 17.37 -8.53
N ASP A 272 12.79 18.39 -7.75
CA ASP A 272 13.35 19.67 -8.24
C ASP A 272 14.88 19.64 -8.44
N LYS A 273 15.50 18.47 -8.23
CA LYS A 273 16.95 18.34 -8.42
C LYS A 273 17.31 18.61 -9.88
N PRO A 274 18.37 19.40 -10.19
CA PRO A 274 18.70 19.82 -11.55
C PRO A 274 18.84 18.66 -12.55
N ASN A 275 19.46 17.56 -12.13
CA ASN A 275 19.62 16.37 -12.99
C ASN A 275 18.28 15.67 -13.26
N ALA A 276 17.36 15.65 -12.28
CA ALA A 276 16.03 15.06 -12.46
C ALA A 276 15.17 15.91 -13.41
N VAL A 277 15.25 17.24 -13.31
CA VAL A 277 14.63 18.18 -14.25
C VAL A 277 15.20 17.95 -15.65
N ARG A 278 16.52 17.98 -15.82
CA ARG A 278 17.20 17.76 -17.10
C ARG A 278 16.80 16.44 -17.78
N MET A 279 16.80 15.34 -17.02
CA MET A 279 16.42 14.02 -17.54
C MET A 279 14.94 13.95 -17.94
N ARG A 280 14.04 14.63 -17.22
CA ARG A 280 12.62 14.73 -17.61
C ARG A 280 12.46 15.52 -18.90
N THR A 281 13.08 16.71 -18.98
CA THR A 281 13.06 17.54 -20.18
C THR A 281 13.60 16.79 -21.39
N GLN A 282 14.72 16.08 -21.24
CA GLN A 282 15.31 15.28 -22.31
C GLN A 282 14.38 14.14 -22.76
N ARG A 283 13.87 13.32 -21.83
CA ARG A 283 12.93 12.24 -22.15
C ARG A 283 11.66 12.76 -22.83
N GLN A 284 11.21 13.94 -22.44
CA GLN A 284 10.02 14.54 -22.99
C GLN A 284 10.25 15.11 -24.39
N ALA A 285 11.39 15.74 -24.64
CA ALA A 285 11.82 16.15 -25.97
C ALA A 285 12.01 14.94 -26.90
N THR A 286 12.59 13.85 -26.41
CA THR A 286 12.70 12.58 -27.17
C THR A 286 11.32 12.05 -27.54
N ARG A 287 10.39 11.98 -26.57
CA ARG A 287 9.02 11.50 -26.81
C ARG A 287 8.25 12.39 -27.79
N GLU A 288 8.39 13.71 -27.69
CA GLU A 288 7.82 14.64 -28.67
C GLU A 288 8.42 14.41 -30.06
N GLY A 289 9.73 14.26 -30.16
CA GLY A 289 10.43 13.98 -31.42
C GLY A 289 9.96 12.67 -32.06
N GLU A 290 9.87 11.59 -31.29
CA GLU A 290 9.40 10.28 -31.75
C GLU A 290 7.95 10.30 -32.23
N THR A 291 7.05 10.91 -31.43
CA THR A 291 5.62 11.01 -31.80
C THR A 291 5.42 11.89 -33.02
N LYS A 292 6.15 13.02 -33.13
CA LYS A 292 6.14 13.87 -34.32
C LYS A 292 6.66 13.14 -35.56
N ALA A 293 7.75 12.37 -35.44
CA ALA A 293 8.32 11.60 -36.53
C ALA A 293 7.33 10.54 -37.05
N ARG A 294 6.65 9.81 -36.16
CA ARG A 294 5.63 8.83 -36.52
C ARG A 294 4.44 9.47 -37.25
N TRP A 295 3.97 10.61 -36.76
CA TRP A 295 2.89 11.36 -37.42
C TRP A 295 3.31 11.84 -38.82
N LEU A 296 4.49 12.43 -38.97
CA LEU A 296 5.01 12.87 -40.27
C LEU A 296 5.18 11.70 -41.24
N GLU A 297 5.63 10.54 -40.75
CA GLU A 297 5.77 9.33 -41.57
C GLU A 297 4.41 8.79 -42.04
N ALA A 298 3.42 8.72 -41.15
CA ALA A 298 2.05 8.34 -41.53
C ALA A 298 1.48 9.29 -42.59
N ARG A 299 1.67 10.60 -42.42
CA ARG A 299 1.23 11.62 -43.38
C ARG A 299 1.93 11.49 -44.73
N ARG A 300 3.24 11.19 -44.75
CA ARG A 300 3.99 10.90 -45.99
C ARG A 300 3.48 9.66 -46.69
N ARG A 301 3.19 8.58 -45.94
CA ARG A 301 2.63 7.33 -46.48
C ARG A 301 1.27 7.56 -47.14
N LEU A 302 0.37 8.29 -46.48
CA LEU A 302 -0.94 8.64 -47.04
C LEU A 302 -0.80 9.49 -48.31
N ALA A 303 0.02 10.55 -48.30
CA ALA A 303 0.24 11.39 -49.46
C ALA A 303 0.86 10.62 -50.65
N LYS A 304 1.81 9.72 -50.39
CA LYS A 304 2.40 8.86 -51.41
C LYS A 304 1.37 7.92 -52.03
N ARG A 305 0.47 7.36 -51.22
CA ARG A 305 -0.60 6.48 -51.68
C ARG A 305 -1.63 7.26 -52.53
N ASP A 306 -2.07 8.42 -52.06
CA ASP A 306 -2.97 9.32 -52.79
C ASP A 306 -2.37 9.71 -54.16
N ALA A 307 -1.09 10.10 -54.21
CA ALA A 307 -0.40 10.42 -55.45
C ALA A 307 -0.27 9.20 -56.39
N GLY A 308 -0.03 8.01 -55.85
CA GLY A 308 0.09 6.79 -56.64
C GLY A 308 -1.24 6.32 -57.24
N VAL A 309 -2.36 6.54 -56.53
CA VAL A 309 -3.72 6.35 -57.06
C VAL A 309 -4.01 7.35 -58.17
N ALA A 310 -3.73 8.64 -57.94
CA ALA A 310 -3.98 9.70 -58.93
C ALA A 310 -3.19 9.51 -60.23
N LYS A 311 -1.97 8.96 -60.15
CA LYS A 311 -1.13 8.64 -61.31
C LYS A 311 -1.46 7.31 -61.99
N GLY A 312 -2.42 6.54 -61.48
CA GLY A 312 -2.74 5.19 -62.00
C GLY A 312 -1.66 4.13 -61.73
N THR A 313 -0.61 4.46 -60.99
CA THR A 313 0.50 3.54 -60.65
C THR A 313 0.15 2.54 -59.54
N LEU A 314 -0.93 2.80 -58.80
CA LEU A 314 -1.44 1.92 -57.74
C LEU A 314 -2.95 1.72 -57.91
N ARG A 315 -3.46 0.57 -57.44
CA ARG A 315 -4.91 0.29 -57.44
C ARG A 315 -5.69 1.39 -56.75
N THR A 316 -6.91 1.65 -57.22
CA THR A 316 -7.85 2.56 -56.55
C THR A 316 -8.13 2.14 -55.11
N TRP A 317 -8.55 3.12 -54.31
CA TRP A 317 -8.94 2.89 -52.92
C TRP A 317 -10.14 1.96 -52.84
N LEU A 318 -10.10 1.00 -51.91
CA LEU A 318 -11.30 0.26 -51.53
C LEU A 318 -12.19 1.16 -50.65
N PRO A 319 -13.51 0.88 -50.57
CA PRO A 319 -14.40 1.56 -49.65
C PRO A 319 -13.84 1.55 -48.22
N GLY A 320 -13.72 2.73 -47.60
CA GLY A 320 -13.23 2.90 -46.22
C GLY A 320 -11.70 2.85 -46.04
N GLU A 321 -10.93 2.34 -47.00
CA GLU A 321 -9.47 2.16 -46.86
C GLU A 321 -8.73 3.49 -46.67
N ARG A 322 -9.09 4.51 -47.47
CA ARG A 322 -8.52 5.85 -47.34
C ARG A 322 -8.89 6.51 -46.01
N ALA A 323 -10.14 6.33 -45.58
CA ALA A 323 -10.63 6.87 -44.32
C ALA A 323 -9.92 6.23 -43.11
N ALA A 324 -9.63 4.93 -43.17
CA ALA A 324 -8.85 4.23 -42.14
C ALA A 324 -7.41 4.77 -42.05
N MET A 325 -6.71 4.94 -43.18
CA MET A 325 -5.37 5.54 -43.16
C MET A 325 -5.38 7.01 -42.69
N GLN A 326 -6.44 7.76 -42.99
CA GLN A 326 -6.60 9.12 -42.47
C GLN A 326 -6.83 9.10 -40.95
N ALA A 327 -7.65 8.18 -40.44
CA ALA A 327 -7.86 8.00 -39.00
C ALA A 327 -6.55 7.67 -38.27
N ASP A 328 -5.70 6.80 -38.82
CA ASP A 328 -4.37 6.52 -38.27
C ASP A 328 -3.49 7.78 -38.19
N VAL A 329 -3.54 8.64 -39.21
CA VAL A 329 -2.83 9.92 -39.23
C VAL A 329 -3.35 10.86 -38.15
N ASP A 330 -4.67 10.91 -37.96
CA ASP A 330 -5.34 11.76 -36.98
C ASP A 330 -5.05 11.30 -35.54
N ASP A 331 -5.06 9.99 -35.29
CA ASP A 331 -4.69 9.39 -34.00
C ASP A 331 -3.23 9.70 -33.64
N LEU A 332 -2.30 9.55 -34.60
CA LEU A 332 -0.90 9.91 -34.39
C LEU A 332 -0.71 11.42 -34.18
N ALA A 333 -1.54 12.26 -34.82
CA ALA A 333 -1.55 13.69 -34.58
C ALA A 333 -2.00 14.02 -33.14
N GLN A 334 -3.04 13.35 -32.64
CA GLN A 334 -3.50 13.52 -31.24
C GLN A 334 -2.44 13.07 -30.23
N GLN A 335 -1.73 11.98 -30.51
CA GLN A 335 -0.62 11.51 -29.67
C GLN A 335 0.52 12.54 -29.59
N TRP A 336 0.90 13.13 -30.73
CA TRP A 336 1.91 14.20 -30.77
C TRP A 336 1.44 15.47 -30.04
N LEU A 337 0.21 15.94 -30.30
CA LEU A 337 -0.35 17.11 -29.63
C LEU A 337 -0.43 16.93 -28.11
N SER A 338 -0.76 15.73 -27.65
CA SER A 338 -0.76 15.38 -26.23
C SER A 338 0.65 15.43 -25.62
N ALA A 339 1.65 14.89 -26.32
CA ALA A 339 3.06 14.95 -25.88
C ALA A 339 3.57 16.40 -25.80
N ARG A 340 3.20 17.24 -26.78
CA ARG A 340 3.57 18.66 -26.86
C ARG A 340 2.90 19.52 -25.77
N ARG A 341 1.60 19.30 -25.47
CA ARG A 341 0.89 20.00 -24.39
C ARG A 341 1.52 19.75 -23.02
N LEU A 342 1.99 18.52 -22.78
CA LEU A 342 2.71 18.18 -21.55
C LEU A 342 4.03 18.94 -21.44
N PHE A 343 4.69 19.25 -22.57
CA PHE A 343 5.97 19.96 -22.61
C PHE A 343 5.81 21.46 -22.31
N THR A 344 4.80 22.11 -22.90
CA THR A 344 4.50 23.52 -22.60
C THR A 344 4.04 23.75 -21.16
N ARG A 345 3.38 22.76 -20.54
CA ARG A 345 2.99 22.83 -19.13
C ARG A 345 4.18 22.67 -18.17
N THR A 346 5.11 21.76 -18.47
CA THR A 346 6.34 21.57 -17.67
C THR A 346 7.31 22.75 -17.76
N LEU A 347 7.32 23.49 -18.87
CA LEU A 347 8.12 24.73 -19.00
C LEU A 347 7.57 25.89 -18.16
N LYS A 348 6.24 26.00 -17.99
CA LYS A 348 5.62 27.03 -17.13
C LYS A 348 5.85 26.78 -15.64
N GLU A 349 6.02 25.53 -15.23
CA GLU A 349 6.22 25.13 -13.83
C GLU A 349 7.71 25.16 -13.40
N SER A 350 8.64 25.53 -14.29
CA SER A 350 10.07 25.63 -13.96
C SER A 350 10.64 27.00 -14.36
N PRO A 351 10.63 28.00 -13.44
CA PRO A 351 11.15 29.35 -13.73
C PRO A 351 12.62 29.37 -14.15
N ALA A 352 13.38 28.33 -13.77
CA ALA A 352 14.80 28.19 -14.10
C ALA A 352 15.09 27.88 -15.57
N ALA A 353 14.10 27.44 -16.36
CA ALA A 353 14.28 27.14 -17.79
C ALA A 353 14.18 28.39 -18.69
N LEU A 354 13.58 29.48 -18.21
CA LEU A 354 13.37 30.71 -18.99
C LEU A 354 14.63 31.59 -19.12
N ILE A 355 15.69 31.32 -18.35
CA ILE A 355 16.89 32.19 -18.32
C ILE A 355 17.96 31.74 -19.33
N ARG A 356 17.85 30.56 -19.96
CA ARG A 356 18.88 30.04 -20.89
C ARG A 356 18.52 30.04 -22.38
N SER A 357 17.34 30.52 -22.78
CA SER A 357 16.95 30.60 -24.20
C SER A 357 17.20 31.96 -24.86
N CYS A 358 17.78 32.94 -24.16
CA CYS A 358 18.08 34.28 -24.70
C CYS A 358 19.57 34.54 -24.97
N SER A 359 20.42 33.53 -25.02
CA SER A 359 21.85 33.73 -25.33
C SER A 359 22.35 32.71 -26.33
N PHE A 360 21.86 32.81 -27.56
CA PHE A 360 22.56 32.32 -28.75
C PHE A 360 21.99 33.03 -29.98
N ASN A 361 22.46 34.26 -30.20
CA ASN A 361 22.58 34.90 -31.52
C ASN A 361 23.38 36.20 -31.35
N GLY A 362 24.60 36.23 -31.90
CA GLY A 362 25.51 37.36 -31.85
C GLY A 362 26.87 36.97 -32.42
N LEU A 363 26.91 36.69 -33.72
CA LEU A 363 28.12 36.62 -34.53
C LEU A 363 28.58 38.05 -34.84
N ILE A 364 29.91 38.26 -34.79
CA ILE A 364 30.74 39.12 -35.68
C ILE A 364 30.98 40.60 -35.29
N ASP A 365 32.28 40.95 -35.41
CA ASP A 365 32.99 42.24 -35.50
C ASP A 365 33.21 43.13 -34.26
N GLN A 366 34.37 42.95 -33.59
CA GLN A 366 35.57 43.80 -33.73
C GLN A 366 36.80 43.11 -33.12
#